data_AF-A0A968P9F6-F1
#
_entry.id   AF-A0A968P9F6-F1
#
_cell.length_a   1.000
_cell.length_b   1.000
_cell.length_c   1.000
_cell.angle_alpha   90.00
_cell.angle_beta   90.00
_cell.angle_gamma   90.00
#
_symmetry.space_group_name_H-M   'P 1'
#
loop_
_entity.id
_entity.type
_entity.pdbx_description
1 polymer ?
#
loop_
_entity_poly.entity_id
_entity_poly.type
_entity_poly.pdbx_seq_one_letter_code
_entity_poly.pdbx_strand_id
1 'polypeptide(L)' 'MNRQSVVTLAGAGLLLMCSPLVVAQQVGSIRGMVYDKDFEAPLPLAQITVAETGAKVEGTEQGNYVIENLPPAPIR' A
#
# COMPACT_ATOMS: atom_id res chain seq x y z
N MET A 1 -52.08 19.75 -37.09
CA MET A 1 -51.73 18.34 -37.37
C MET A 1 -50.30 18.11 -36.88
N ASN A 2 -50.17 17.38 -35.76
CA ASN A 2 -49.01 16.73 -35.08
C ASN A 2 -47.58 17.17 -35.49
N ARG A 3 -46.73 17.78 -34.64
CA ARG A 3 -46.16 17.41 -33.32
C ARG A 3 -45.37 16.09 -33.28
N GLN A 4 -44.06 16.25 -33.03
CA GLN A 4 -43.06 15.34 -32.44
C GLN A 4 -42.03 14.71 -33.40
N SER A 5 -41.03 15.53 -33.76
CA SER A 5 -39.66 15.09 -34.01
C SER A 5 -39.01 14.76 -32.66
N VAL A 6 -39.21 13.56 -32.15
CA VAL A 6 -38.49 13.03 -30.99
C VAL A 6 -37.99 11.66 -31.40
N VAL A 7 -36.80 11.29 -30.92
CA VAL A 7 -36.07 10.04 -31.23
C VAL A 7 -35.34 10.16 -32.57
N THR A 8 -34.04 10.44 -32.62
CA THR A 8 -32.94 9.54 -32.20
C THR A 8 -31.61 10.31 -32.28
N LEU A 9 -30.61 9.90 -31.48
CA LEU A 9 -29.20 10.36 -31.46
C LEU A 9 -28.84 11.55 -30.54
N ALA A 10 -29.35 11.52 -29.31
CA ALA A 10 -28.65 12.08 -28.16
C ALA A 10 -28.26 10.91 -27.23
N GLY A 11 -27.26 10.11 -27.62
CA GLY A 11 -26.98 8.83 -26.97
C GLY A 11 -25.51 8.43 -26.89
N ALA A 12 -24.57 9.38 -26.94
CA ALA A 12 -23.14 9.08 -26.84
C ALA A 12 -22.34 10.03 -25.91
N GLY A 13 -23.02 10.95 -25.20
CA GLY A 13 -22.33 12.00 -24.41
C GLY A 13 -22.31 11.80 -22.89
N LEU A 14 -23.12 10.89 -22.32
CA LEU A 14 -23.39 10.87 -20.87
C LEU A 14 -22.69 9.73 -20.10
N LEU A 15 -21.95 8.84 -20.78
CA LEU A 15 -21.31 7.68 -20.15
C LEU A 15 -19.86 7.93 -19.65
N LEU A 16 -19.36 9.17 -19.73
CA LEU A 16 -17.94 9.50 -19.47
C LEU A 16 -17.67 10.19 -18.11
N MET A 17 -18.66 10.28 -17.21
CA MET A 17 -18.51 11.04 -15.95
C MET A 17 -18.24 10.18 -14.70
N CYS A 18 -18.09 8.86 -14.83
CA CYS A 18 -17.65 7.99 -13.74
C CYS A 18 -16.13 7.79 -13.79
N SER A 19 -15.37 8.83 -13.44
CA SER A 19 -13.96 8.64 -13.10
C SER A 19 -13.89 7.90 -11.76
N PRO A 20 -13.25 6.72 -11.67
CA PRO A 20 -13.05 6.08 -10.37
C PRO A 20 -12.17 7.00 -9.52
N LEU A 21 -12.64 7.33 -8.32
CA LEU A 21 -11.81 7.94 -7.29
C LEU A 21 -10.72 6.93 -6.93
N VAL A 22 -9.53 7.10 -7.49
CA VAL A 22 -8.35 6.33 -7.09
C VAL A 22 -7.95 6.84 -5.71
N VAL A 23 -8.43 6.17 -4.67
CA VAL A 23 -7.92 6.35 -3.31
C VAL A 23 -6.58 5.63 -3.26
N ALA A 24 -5.48 6.40 -3.27
CA ALA A 24 -4.16 5.83 -3.06
C ALA A 24 -4.10 5.24 -1.64
N GLN A 25 -3.98 3.92 -1.53
CA GLN A 25 -3.69 3.28 -0.25
C GLN A 25 -2.31 3.75 0.19
N GLN A 26 -2.27 4.54 1.27
CA GLN A 26 -1.02 4.99 1.84
C GLN A 26 -0.37 3.79 2.51
N VAL A 27 0.60 3.18 1.84
CA VAL A 27 1.43 2.11 2.38
C VAL A 27 2.88 2.54 2.26
N GLY A 28 3.69 2.14 3.24
CA GLY A 28 5.11 2.45 3.31
C GLY A 28 5.97 1.21 3.46
N SER A 29 7.28 1.42 3.53
CA SER A 29 8.24 0.38 3.88
C SER A 29 9.15 0.82 5.02
N ILE A 30 9.52 -0.12 5.87
CA ILE A 30 10.55 0.05 6.91
C ILE A 30 11.74 -0.81 6.51
N ARG A 31 12.93 -0.22 6.49
CA ARG A 31 14.18 -0.91 6.17
C ARG A 31 15.24 -0.59 7.21
N GLY A 32 16.11 -1.55 7.47
CA GLY A 32 17.20 -1.37 8.41
C GLY A 32 18.11 -2.59 8.48
N MET A 33 19.00 -2.57 9.46
CA MET A 33 19.89 -3.68 9.78
C MET A 33 19.83 -3.92 11.29
N VAL A 34 19.82 -5.18 11.69
CA VAL A 34 19.88 -5.60 13.10
C VAL A 34 21.33 -5.86 13.46
N TYR A 35 21.77 -5.31 14.59
CA TYR A 35 23.12 -5.53 15.12
C TYR A 35 23.05 -6.27 16.45
N ASP A 36 24.00 -7.19 16.64
CA ASP A 36 24.31 -7.75 17.94
C ASP A 36 25.12 -6.73 18.76
N LYS A 37 24.69 -6.50 20.00
CA LYS A 37 25.29 -5.48 20.87
C LYS A 37 26.68 -5.88 21.37
N ASP A 38 26.94 -7.16 21.59
CA ASP A 38 28.15 -7.63 22.24
C ASP A 38 29.29 -7.81 21.23
N PHE A 39 28.94 -8.17 19.99
CA PHE A 39 29.89 -8.37 18.90
C PHE A 39 30.00 -7.17 17.94
N GLU A 40 29.13 -6.17 18.10
CA GLU A 40 29.02 -4.99 17.21
C GLU A 40 28.94 -5.38 15.72
N ALA A 41 28.31 -6.52 15.45
CA ALA A 41 28.23 -7.13 14.12
C ALA A 41 26.76 -7.30 13.69
N PRO A 42 26.45 -7.32 12.38
CA PRO A 42 25.11 -7.60 11.91
C PRO A 42 24.61 -8.96 12.39
N LEU A 43 23.37 -9.01 12.88
CA LEU A 43 22.73 -10.23 13.38
C LEU A 43 21.98 -10.94 12.23
N PRO A 44 22.49 -12.06 11.69
CA PRO A 44 21.86 -12.76 10.57
C PRO A 44 20.53 -13.40 10.98
N LEU A 45 19.59 -13.46 10.04
CA LEU A 45 18.33 -14.22 10.17
C LEU A 45 17.48 -13.84 11.39
N ALA A 46 17.62 -12.61 11.90
CA ALA A 46 16.81 -12.11 12.99
C ALA A 46 15.33 -12.06 12.57
N GLN A 47 14.41 -12.48 13.46
CA GLN A 47 12.98 -12.33 13.22
C GLN A 47 12.51 -10.95 13.71
N ILE A 48 11.98 -10.13 12.80
CA ILE A 48 11.46 -8.79 13.09
C ILE A 48 9.94 -8.84 13.05
N THR A 49 9.28 -8.34 14.10
CA THR A 49 7.82 -8.23 14.18
C THR A 49 7.41 -6.79 14.45
N VAL A 50 6.47 -6.26 13.67
CA VAL A 50 5.80 -4.98 13.97
C VAL A 50 4.68 -5.26 14.97
N ALA A 51 4.76 -4.67 16.16
CA ALA A 51 3.85 -5.01 17.26
C ALA A 51 2.38 -4.69 16.95
N GLU A 52 2.12 -3.59 16.26
CA GLU A 52 0.78 -3.06 16.00
C GLU A 52 0.05 -3.81 14.89
N THR A 53 0.77 -4.25 13.86
CA THR A 53 0.19 -4.94 12.69
C THR A 53 0.40 -6.46 12.73
N GLY A 54 1.33 -6.93 13.55
CA GLY A 54 1.78 -8.32 13.56
C GLY A 54 2.58 -8.73 12.32
N ALA A 55 2.95 -7.79 11.44
CA ALA A 55 3.76 -8.10 10.26
C ALA A 55 5.12 -8.67 10.69
N LYS A 56 5.54 -9.76 10.04
CA LYS A 56 6.79 -10.47 10.34
C LYS A 56 7.66 -10.60 9.11
N VAL A 57 8.96 -10.37 9.29
CA VAL A 57 9.98 -10.64 8.29
C VAL A 57 11.19 -11.28 8.95
N GLU A 58 11.90 -12.12 8.21
CA GLU A 58 13.22 -12.61 8.60
C GLU A 58 14.29 -11.73 7.93
N GLY A 59 15.31 -11.35 8.68
CA GLY A 59 16.46 -10.63 8.15
C GLY A 59 17.32 -11.50 7.23
N THR A 60 18.16 -10.89 6.40
CA THR A 60 19.09 -11.62 5.54
C THR A 60 20.29 -12.17 6.34
N GLU A 61 21.15 -12.94 5.68
CA GLU A 61 22.44 -13.37 6.24
C GLU A 61 23.40 -12.20 6.56
N GLN A 62 23.11 -11.00 6.05
CA GLN A 62 23.86 -9.77 6.35
C GLN A 62 23.13 -8.89 7.39
N GLY A 63 22.08 -9.41 8.02
CA GLY A 63 21.30 -8.73 9.07
C GLY A 63 20.38 -7.62 8.57
N ASN A 64 20.25 -7.43 7.25
CA ASN A 64 19.34 -6.45 6.66
C ASN A 64 17.89 -6.94 6.69
N TYR A 65 16.94 -6.02 6.74
CA TYR A 65 15.53 -6.35 6.57
C TYR A 65 14.77 -5.25 5.82
N VAL A 66 13.68 -5.65 5.18
CA VAL A 66 12.69 -4.75 4.59
C VAL A 66 11.29 -5.28 4.92
N ILE A 67 10.45 -4.43 5.51
CA ILE A 67 9.03 -4.68 5.73
C ILE A 67 8.29 -3.82 4.72
N GLU A 68 7.65 -4.45 3.75
CA GLU A 68 6.93 -3.78 2.67
C GLU A 68 5.43 -3.67 2.97
N ASN A 69 4.75 -2.78 2.24
CA ASN A 69 3.30 -2.62 2.27
C ASN A 69 2.72 -2.40 3.67
N LEU A 70 3.46 -1.72 4.55
CA LEU A 70 3.03 -1.45 5.91
C LEU A 70 2.07 -0.24 5.91
N PRO A 71 0.83 -0.39 6.41
CA PRO A 71 -0.06 0.75 6.57
C PRO A 71 0.45 1.69 7.69
N PRO A 72 0.08 2.98 7.65
CA PRO A 72 0.34 3.92 8.73
C PRO A 72 -0.18 3.41 10.07
N ALA A 73 0.55 3.75 11.13
CA ALA A 73 0.08 3.49 12.49
C ALA A 73 -1.24 4.23 12.77
N PRO A 74 -2.15 3.65 13.57
CA PRO A 74 -3.33 4.37 14.05
C PRO A 74 -2.90 5.60 14.88
N ILE A 75 -3.51 6.76 14.64
CA ILE A 75 -3.42 7.89 15.56
C ILE A 75 -4.20 7.54 16.83
N ARG A 76 -3.55 7.58 18.00
CA ARG A 76 -4.15 7.27 19.30
C ARG A 76 -4.42 8.52 20.11
#